data_AF-A0A7V5BPH1-F1
#
_entry.id   AF-A0A7V5BPH1-F1
#
_cell.length_a   1.000
_cell.length_b   1.000
_cell.length_c   1.000
_cell.angle_alpha   90.00
_cell.angle_beta   90.00
_cell.angle_gamma   90.00
#
_symmetry.space_group_name_H-M   'P 1'
#
loop_
_entity.id
_entity.type
_entity.pdbx_description
1 polymer ?
#
loop_
_entity_poly.entity_id
_entity_poly.type
_entity_poly.pdbx_seq_one_letter_code
_entity_poly.pdbx_strand_id
1 'polypeptide(L)'
;MSAQSQHTHTNSCHEVLAHLNDYIDGELAPELCEALEAHLEVCEDCRVVFDTLNKTLYLVHQLRNTSPQLPETVEYRLFAVLNLEQFVPKKPE
;
A
#
# COMPACT_ATOMS: atom_id res chain seq x y z
N MET A 1 13.60 -17.28 13.73
CA MET A 1 13.81 -18.08 12.50
C MET A 1 12.47 -18.12 11.79
N SER A 2 12.42 -17.56 10.58
CA SER A 2 11.20 -17.20 9.87
C SER A 2 10.32 -18.42 9.59
N ALA A 3 9.11 -18.43 10.16
CA ALA A 3 8.05 -19.32 9.71
C ALA A 3 7.52 -18.74 8.39
N GLN A 4 8.07 -19.20 7.27
CA GLN A 4 7.41 -19.01 5.99
C GLN A 4 6.24 -20.00 5.97
N SER A 5 5.02 -19.50 6.24
CA SER A 5 3.80 -20.27 6.01
C SER A 5 3.74 -20.60 4.51
N GLN A 6 3.99 -21.86 4.18
CA GLN A 6 3.81 -22.38 2.82
C GLN A 6 2.32 -22.61 2.60
N HIS A 7 1.60 -21.52 2.35
CA HIS A 7 0.22 -21.58 1.90
C HIS A 7 0.18 -22.06 0.44
N THR A 8 -0.63 -23.08 0.16
CA THR A 8 -0.88 -23.52 -1.22
C THR A 8 -2.01 -22.67 -1.79
N HIS A 9 -1.67 -21.66 -2.58
CA HIS A 9 -2.65 -20.78 -3.19
C HIS A 9 -3.58 -21.56 -4.13
N THR A 10 -4.86 -21.65 -3.76
CA THR A 10 -5.91 -22.04 -4.69
C THR A 10 -6.18 -20.89 -5.68
N ASN A 11 -6.87 -21.17 -6.78
CA ASN A 11 -7.24 -20.14 -7.76
C ASN A 11 -7.96 -18.93 -7.11
N SER A 12 -8.81 -19.18 -6.11
CA SER A 12 -9.50 -18.11 -5.37
C SER A 12 -8.56 -17.20 -4.57
N CYS A 13 -7.44 -17.72 -4.07
CA CYS A 13 -6.45 -16.90 -3.36
C CYS A 13 -5.70 -15.97 -4.33
N HIS A 14 -5.44 -16.44 -5.55
CA HIS A 14 -4.83 -15.62 -6.60
C HIS A 14 -5.75 -14.49 -7.04
N GLU A 15 -7.05 -14.75 -7.15
CA GLU A 15 -8.06 -13.73 -7.46
C GLU A 15 -8.12 -12.66 -6.37
N VAL A 16 -8.13 -13.06 -5.09
CA VAL A 16 -8.06 -12.10 -3.98
C VAL A 16 -6.80 -11.23 -4.06
N LEU A 17 -5.62 -11.85 -4.21
CA LEU A 17 -4.36 -11.10 -4.32
C LEU A 17 -4.35 -10.10 -5.48
N ALA A 18 -5.00 -10.43 -6.60
CA ALA A 18 -5.10 -9.53 -7.75
C ALA A 18 -5.99 -8.31 -7.47
N HIS A 19 -7.02 -8.46 -6.64
CA HIS A 19 -8.00 -7.42 -6.35
C HIS A 19 -7.75 -6.65 -5.03
N LEU A 20 -6.75 -7.05 -4.24
CA LEU A 20 -6.45 -6.44 -2.95
C LEU A 20 -6.14 -4.93 -3.03
N ASN A 21 -5.41 -4.49 -4.06
CA ASN A 21 -5.07 -3.07 -4.21
C ASN A 21 -6.34 -2.25 -4.52
N ASP A 22 -7.10 -2.66 -5.54
CA ASP A 22 -8.36 -2.00 -5.93
C ASP A 22 -9.36 -1.97 -4.77
N TYR A 23 -9.41 -3.02 -3.94
CA TYR A 23 -10.25 -3.06 -2.74
C TYR A 23 -9.83 -2.01 -1.71
N ILE A 24 -8.52 -1.92 -1.43
CA ILE A 24 -7.95 -0.96 -0.47
C ILE A 24 -8.15 0.49 -0.95
N ASP A 25 -7.99 0.73 -2.25
CA ASP A 25 -8.17 2.05 -2.85
C ASP A 25 -9.66 2.43 -3.01
N GLY A 26 -10.58 1.48 -2.78
CA GLY A 26 -12.02 1.69 -2.87
C GLY A 26 -12.54 1.73 -4.32
N GLU A 27 -11.77 1.20 -5.26
CA GLU A 27 -12.06 1.17 -6.70
C GLU A 27 -12.65 -0.18 -7.16
N LEU A 28 -12.67 -1.19 -6.29
CA LEU A 28 -13.22 -2.50 -6.60
C LEU A 28 -14.76 -2.48 -6.66
N ALA A 29 -15.33 -3.18 -7.64
CA ALA A 29 -16.78 -3.29 -7.80
C ALA A 29 -17.44 -3.97 -6.58
N PRO A 30 -18.65 -3.54 -6.15
CA PRO A 30 -19.30 -4.06 -4.93
C PRO A 30 -19.45 -5.58 -4.90
N GLU A 31 -19.78 -6.20 -6.03
CA GLU A 31 -19.95 -7.65 -6.12
C GLU A 31 -18.64 -8.41 -5.89
N LEU A 32 -17.51 -7.81 -6.27
CA LEU A 32 -16.17 -8.36 -6.04
C LEU A 32 -15.69 -8.09 -4.62
N CYS A 33 -16.08 -6.97 -4.01
CA CYS A 33 -15.83 -6.71 -2.59
C CYS A 33 -16.46 -7.80 -1.71
N GLU A 34 -17.73 -8.15 -1.95
CA GLU A 34 -18.42 -9.22 -1.19
C GLU A 34 -17.71 -10.57 -1.33
N ALA A 35 -17.29 -10.94 -2.55
CA ALA A 35 -16.57 -12.18 -2.81
C ALA A 35 -15.20 -12.22 -2.11
N LEU A 36 -14.48 -11.09 -2.13
CA LEU A 36 -13.19 -10.94 -1.48
C LEU A 36 -13.33 -11.04 0.04
N GLU A 37 -14.29 -10.35 0.63
CA GLU A 37 -14.58 -10.39 2.07
C GLU A 37 -14.95 -11.80 2.53
N ALA A 38 -15.82 -12.49 1.79
CA ALA A 38 -16.18 -13.88 2.06
C ALA A 38 -14.96 -14.82 2.06
N HIS A 39 -13.99 -14.57 1.18
CA HIS A 39 -12.74 -15.34 1.16
C HIS A 39 -11.85 -15.03 2.37
N LEU A 40 -11.70 -13.74 2.72
CA LEU A 40 -10.92 -13.31 3.88
C LEU A 40 -11.50 -13.85 5.20
N GLU A 41 -12.81 -14.14 5.27
CA GLU A 41 -13.44 -14.78 6.42
C GLU A 41 -13.01 -16.25 6.62
N VAL A 42 -12.74 -16.98 5.53
CA VAL A 42 -12.48 -18.43 5.56
C VAL A 42 -11.01 -18.81 5.37
N CYS A 43 -10.18 -17.91 4.84
CA CYS A 43 -8.76 -18.14 4.58
C CYS A 43 -7.86 -17.31 5.51
N GLU A 44 -7.23 -17.96 6.49
CA GLU A 44 -6.31 -17.31 7.43
C GLU A 44 -5.08 -16.71 6.73
N ASP A 45 -4.50 -17.41 5.76
CA ASP A 45 -3.30 -16.94 5.06
C ASP A 45 -3.56 -15.66 4.25
N CYS A 46 -4.68 -15.58 3.53
CA CYS A 46 -5.08 -14.36 2.82
C CYS A 46 -5.40 -13.21 3.78
N ARG A 47 -5.97 -13.51 4.96
CA ARG A 47 -6.17 -12.51 6.02
C ARG A 47 -4.84 -11.96 6.53
N VAL A 48 -3.84 -12.81 6.78
CA VAL A 48 -2.50 -12.38 7.19
C VAL A 48 -1.87 -11.46 6.14
N VAL A 49 -2.02 -11.77 4.85
CA VAL A 49 -1.54 -10.90 3.77
C VAL A 49 -2.24 -9.55 3.79
N PHE A 50 -3.57 -9.54 3.87
CA PHE A 50 -4.37 -8.31 3.93
C PHE A 50 -4.01 -7.44 5.14
N ASP A 51 -3.90 -8.03 6.34
CA ASP A 51 -3.54 -7.32 7.56
C ASP A 51 -2.13 -6.72 7.47
N THR A 52 -1.19 -7.47 6.90
CA THR A 52 0.19 -7.02 6.70
C THR A 52 0.25 -5.85 5.71
N LEU A 53 -0.52 -5.90 4.63
CA LEU A 53 -0.63 -4.81 3.66
C LEU A 53 -1.23 -3.55 4.30
N ASN A 54 -2.35 -3.67 5.01
CA ASN A 54 -2.97 -2.56 5.75
C ASN A 54 -2.02 -1.94 6.77
N LYS A 55 -1.30 -2.77 7.53
CA LYS A 55 -0.30 -2.29 8.49
C LYS A 55 0.83 -1.52 7.79
N THR A 56 1.25 -1.98 6.62
CA THR A 56 2.27 -1.29 5.82
C THR A 56 1.78 0.09 5.38
N LEU A 57 0.55 0.19 4.88
CA LEU A 57 -0.07 1.45 4.50
C LEU A 57 -0.19 2.41 5.68
N TYR A 58 -0.65 1.91 6.83
CA TYR A 58 -0.74 2.68 8.07
C TYR A 58 0.62 3.26 8.49
N LEU A 59 1.69 2.46 8.45
CA LEU A 59 3.04 2.89 8.79
C LEU A 59 3.57 3.94 7.80
N VAL A 60 3.38 3.73 6.49
CA VAL A 60 3.77 4.71 5.46
C VAL A 60 3.03 6.04 5.66
N HIS A 61 1.74 5.99 5.98
CA HIS A 61 0.94 7.19 6.23
C HIS A 61 1.41 7.94 7.48
N GLN A 62 1.77 7.23 8.55
CA GLN A 62 2.36 7.84 9.74
C GLN A 62 3.74 8.46 9.48
N LEU A 63 4.57 7.84 8.65
CA LEU A 63 5.88 8.39 8.29
C LEU A 63 5.74 9.74 7.58
N ARG A 64 4.70 9.93 6.75
CA ARG A 64 4.43 11.23 6.12
C ARG A 64 4.22 12.35 7.16
N ASN A 65 3.55 12.05 8.26
CA ASN A 65 3.21 13.04 9.30
C ASN A 65 4.34 13.28 10.32
N THR A 66 5.33 12.38 10.37
CA THR A 66 6.43 12.41 11.34
C THR A 66 7.79 12.66 10.70
N SER A 67 7.86 12.72 9.37
CA SER A 67 9.10 13.01 8.66
C SER A 67 9.56 14.44 8.97
N PRO A 68 10.83 14.64 9.35
CA PRO A 68 11.37 15.98 9.53
C PRO A 68 11.28 16.73 8.20
N GLN A 69 10.88 18.00 8.27
CA GLN A 69 10.85 18.88 7.10
C GLN A 69 12.26 18.98 6.53
N LEU A 70 12.41 18.67 5.24
CA LEU A 70 13.69 18.78 4.56
C LEU A 70 14.00 20.28 4.35
N PRO A 71 15.24 20.75 4.59
CA PRO A 71 15.58 22.12 4.25
C PRO A 71 15.34 22.38 2.76
N GLU A 72 14.67 23.50 2.42
CA GLU A 72 14.26 23.82 1.03
C GLU A 72 15.43 23.72 0.03
N THR A 73 16.62 24.13 0.44
CA THR A 73 17.83 24.09 -0.41
C THR A 73 18.29 22.68 -0.73
N VAL A 74 18.08 21.72 0.18
CA VAL A 74 18.40 20.30 -0.02
C VAL A 74 17.32 19.66 -0.89
N GLU A 75 16.05 19.96 -0.64
CA GLU A 75 14.92 19.48 -1.42
C GLU A 75 15.04 19.91 -2.90
N TYR A 76 15.25 21.20 -3.15
CA TYR A 76 15.41 21.73 -4.50
C TYR A 76 16.56 21.05 -5.27
N ARG A 77 17.73 20.91 -4.63
CA ARG A 77 18.91 20.27 -5.24
C ARG A 77 18.67 18.79 -5.51
N LEU A 78 17.99 18.09 -4.60
CA LEU A 78 17.64 16.69 -4.78
C LEU A 78 16.71 16.51 -6.00
N PHE A 79 15.66 17.30 -6.08
CA PHE A 79 14.69 17.22 -7.18
C PHE A 79 15.34 17.57 -8.53
N ALA A 80 16.22 18.57 -8.57
CA ALA A 80 16.98 18.90 -9.78
C ALA A 80 17.90 17.75 -10.25
N VAL A 81 18.60 17.07 -9.34
CA VAL A 81 19.45 15.92 -9.69
C VAL A 81 18.63 14.73 -10.18
N LEU A 82 17.41 14.56 -9.65
CA LEU A 82 16.50 13.49 -10.06
C LEU A 82 15.67 13.84 -11.31
N ASN A 83 15.79 15.05 -11.86
CA ASN A 83 14.94 15.59 -12.93
C ASN A 83 13.44 15.56 -12.57
N LEU A 84 13.12 15.92 -11.33
CA LEU A 84 11.77 15.95 -10.75
C LEU A 84 11.28 17.37 -10.47
N GLU A 85 11.82 18.39 -11.15
CA GLU A 85 11.55 19.81 -10.85
C GLU A 85 10.07 20.18 -10.90
N GLN A 86 9.28 19.45 -11.69
CA GLN A 86 7.82 19.62 -11.79
C GLN A 86 7.07 19.34 -10.47
N PHE A 87 7.68 18.61 -9.54
CA PHE A 87 7.10 18.24 -8.25
C PHE A 87 7.58 19.12 -7.09
N VAL A 88 8.51 20.06 -7.32
CA VAL A 88 8.93 21.00 -6.28
C VAL A 88 7.76 21.95 -5.98
N PRO A 89 7.25 22.01 -4.74
CA PRO A 89 6.20 22.96 -4.41
C PRO A 89 6.68 24.38 -4.70
N LYS A 90 5.91 25.14 -5.50
CA LYS A 90 6.20 26.55 -5.75
C LYS A 90 6.15 27.30 -4.43
N LYS A 91 7.24 28.01 -4.10
CA LYS A 91 7.32 28.91 -2.96
C LYS A 91 6.09 29.83 -2.94
N PRO A 92 5.31 29.89 -1.85
CA PRO A 92 4.27 30.90 -1.72
C PRO A 92 4.96 32.28 -1.71
N GLU A 93 4.46 33.22 -2.52
CA GLU A 93 4.97 34.60 -2.62
C GLU A 93 4.99 35.32 -1.26
#